data_AF-A0AAV6BRQ0-F1
#
_entry.id   AF-A0AAV6BRQ0-F1
#
_cell.length_a   1.000
_cell.length_b   1.000
_cell.length_c   1.000
_cell.angle_alpha   90.00
_cell.angle_beta   90.00
_cell.angle_gamma   90.00
#
_symmetry.space_group_name_H-M   'P 1'
#
loop_
_entity.id
_entity.type
_entity.pdbx_description
1 polymer ?
#
loop_
_entity_poly.entity_id
_entity_poly.type
_entity_poly.pdbx_seq_one_letter_code
_entity_poly.pdbx_strand_id
1 'polypeptide(L)' 'LAATTGAPIVPLGVSARPARRLQSWDRFLVPVPFARCAVVFGAPVRVDRDADRETMRIAVERALQQATDSADRLVAAS' A
#
# COMPACT_ATOMS: atom_id res chain seq x y z
N LEU A 1 -2.40 4.83 -16.89
CA LEU A 1 -1.85 3.51 -17.25
C LEU A 1 -2.85 2.40 -16.93
N ALA A 2 -3.16 2.08 -15.66
CA ALA A 2 -4.12 1.00 -15.31
C ALA A 2 -5.51 1.14 -15.97
N ALA A 3 -6.13 2.32 -15.90
CA ALA A 3 -7.43 2.57 -16.56
C ALA A 3 -7.38 2.46 -18.11
N THR A 4 -6.19 2.64 -18.69
CA THR A 4 -5.99 2.59 -20.15
C THR A 4 -5.74 1.15 -20.62
N THR A 5 -5.11 0.32 -19.78
CA THR A 5 -4.69 -1.05 -20.08
C THR A 5 -5.62 -2.13 -19.52
N GLY A 6 -6.56 -1.79 -18.61
CA GLY A 6 -7.44 -2.76 -17.95
C GLY A 6 -6.72 -3.68 -16.95
N ALA A 7 -5.45 -3.37 -16.63
CA ALA A 7 -4.67 -4.17 -15.70
C ALA A 7 -5.19 -4.00 -14.26
N PRO A 8 -5.29 -5.08 -13.47
CA PRO A 8 -5.69 -4.98 -12.08
C PRO A 8 -4.63 -4.22 -11.27
N ILE A 9 -5.08 -3.36 -10.36
CA ILE A 9 -4.22 -2.67 -9.40
C ILE A 9 -4.06 -3.60 -8.20
N VAL A 10 -2.83 -4.02 -7.90
CA VAL A 10 -2.53 -4.80 -6.70
C VAL A 10 -2.07 -3.85 -5.60
N PRO A 11 -2.84 -3.69 -4.50
CA PRO A 11 -2.43 -2.85 -3.38
C PRO A 11 -1.21 -3.46 -2.68
N LEU A 12 -0.22 -2.62 -2.36
CA LEU A 12 0.98 -3.02 -1.63
C LEU A 12 1.10 -2.19 -0.36
N GLY A 13 1.05 -2.85 0.79
CA GLY A 13 1.34 -2.26 2.10
C GLY A 13 2.74 -2.64 2.55
N VAL A 14 3.52 -1.68 3.01
CA VAL A 14 4.87 -1.92 3.55
C VAL A 14 5.00 -1.23 4.90
N SER A 15 5.48 -1.95 5.90
CA SER A 15 5.78 -1.42 7.22
C SER A 15 7.11 -1.98 7.72
N ALA A 16 7.82 -1.20 8.54
CA ALA A 16 9.00 -1.71 9.24
C ALA A 16 9.17 -1.06 10.62
N ARG A 17 9.71 -1.81 11.59
CA ARG A 17 10.08 -1.33 12.92
C ARG A 17 11.32 -2.03 13.48
N PRO A 18 12.22 -1.29 14.17
CA PRO A 18 12.24 0.17 14.22
C PRO A 18 12.61 0.77 12.85
N ALA A 19 11.93 1.84 12.45
CA ALA A 19 12.21 2.54 11.20
C ALA A 19 12.15 4.05 11.40
N ARG A 20 12.98 4.78 10.67
CA ARG A 20 12.95 6.24 10.63
C ARG A 20 12.22 6.67 9.37
N ARG A 21 11.18 7.48 9.55
CA ARG A 21 10.48 8.11 8.42
C ARG A 21 11.19 9.42 8.10
N LEU A 22 11.80 9.51 6.93
CA LEU A 22 12.43 10.74 6.48
C LEU A 22 11.33 11.79 6.23
N GLN A 23 11.54 13.04 6.63
CA GLN A 23 10.62 14.14 6.33
C GLN A 23 10.90 14.79 4.96
N SER A 24 11.46 14.01 4.02
CA SER A 24 11.63 14.42 2.62
C SER A 24 10.30 14.29 1.86
N TRP A 25 10.28 14.82 0.64
CA TRP A 25 9.11 14.82 -0.24
C TRP A 25 8.53 13.41 -0.53
N ASP A 26 9.33 12.35 -0.31
CA ASP A 26 8.90 10.96 -0.54
C ASP A 26 8.55 10.20 0.76
N ARG A 27 8.68 10.84 1.94
CA ARG A 27 8.38 10.25 3.26
C ARG A 27 8.94 8.83 3.46
N PHE A 28 10.13 8.56 2.92
CA PHE A 28 10.71 7.22 2.83
C PHE A 28 10.83 6.57 4.20
N LEU A 29 10.42 5.30 4.28
CA LEU A 29 10.52 4.50 5.50
C LEU A 29 11.88 3.80 5.46
N VAL A 30 12.83 4.29 6.25
CA VAL A 30 14.19 3.75 6.32
C VAL A 30 14.28 2.82 7.53
N PRO A 31 14.22 1.48 7.33
CA PRO A 31 14.48 0.53 8.40
C PRO A 31 15.91 0.72 8.92
N VAL A 32 16.11 0.65 10.24
CA VAL A 32 17.46 0.55 10.80
C VAL A 32 18.03 -0.85 10.53
N PRO A 33 19.36 -1.07 10.61
CA PRO A 33 19.91 -2.43 10.55
C PRO A 33 19.22 -3.34 11.56
N PHE A 34 18.82 -4.55 11.13
CA PHE A 34 18.03 -5.53 11.90
C PHE A 34 16.58 -5.13 12.23
N ALA A 35 16.04 -4.12 11.56
CA ALA A 35 14.61 -3.83 11.65
C ALA A 35 13.79 -4.95 11.01
N ARG A 36 12.61 -5.16 11.60
CA ARG A 36 11.60 -6.08 11.07
C ARG A 36 10.79 -5.36 10.02
N CYS A 37 10.57 -6.00 8.88
CA CYS A 37 9.76 -5.47 7.80
C CYS A 37 8.60 -6.44 7.50
N ALA A 38 7.42 -5.90 7.24
CA ALA A 38 6.31 -6.65 6.67
C ALA A 38 5.87 -6.03 5.35
N VAL A 39 5.61 -6.91 4.37
CA VAL A 39 5.08 -6.54 3.07
C VAL A 39 3.78 -7.32 2.88
N VAL A 40 2.69 -6.62 2.58
CA VAL A 40 1.37 -7.21 2.39
C VAL A 40 0.86 -6.86 0.99
N PHE A 41 0.51 -7.90 0.25
CA PHE A 41 -0.20 -7.77 -1.02
C PHE A 41 -1.71 -7.87 -0.73
N GLY A 42 -2.43 -6.80 -1.05
CA GLY A 42 -3.88 -6.74 -0.92
C GLY A 42 -4.60 -7.44 -2.07
N ALA A 43 -5.93 -7.55 -1.95
CA ALA A 43 -6.75 -8.08 -3.02
C ALA A 43 -6.67 -7.18 -4.27
N PRO A 44 -6.52 -7.74 -5.48
CA PRO A 44 -6.47 -6.95 -6.70
C PRO A 44 -7.76 -6.17 -6.92
N VAL A 45 -7.63 -4.87 -7.20
CA VAL A 45 -8.72 -3.98 -7.58
C VAL A 45 -8.76 -3.91 -9.10
N ARG A 46 -9.81 -4.46 -9.72
CA ARG A 46 -10.03 -4.32 -11.16
C ARG A 46 -10.52 -2.92 -11.48
N VAL A 47 -9.93 -2.30 -12.50
CA VAL A 47 -10.34 -0.99 -13.00
C VAL A 47 -11.05 -1.20 -14.33
N ASP A 48 -12.36 -1.11 -14.31
CA ASP A 48 -13.14 -1.09 -15.54
C ASP A 48 -12.98 0.27 -16.23
N ARG A 49 -12.90 0.25 -17.56
CA ARG A 49 -12.62 1.44 -18.37
C ARG A 49 -13.74 2.49 -18.28
N ASP A 50 -14.97 2.03 -18.06
CA ASP A 50 -16.18 2.86 -17.95
C ASP A 50 -16.60 3.11 -16.49
N ALA A 51 -15.83 2.64 -15.50
CA ALA A 51 -16.16 2.86 -14.10
C ALA A 51 -15.99 4.32 -13.70
N ASP A 52 -16.88 4.79 -12.83
CA ASP A 52 -16.78 6.11 -12.22
C ASP A 52 -15.41 6.30 -11.54
N ARG A 53 -14.68 7.32 -11.96
CA ARG A 53 -13.31 7.57 -11.52
C ARG A 53 -13.21 7.80 -10.03
N GLU A 54 -14.20 8.46 -9.44
CA GLU A 54 -14.18 8.77 -8.01
C GLU A 54 -14.43 7.52 -7.17
N THR A 55 -15.40 6.69 -7.58
CA THR A 55 -15.66 5.38 -6.98
C THR A 55 -14.41 4.49 -7.04
N MET A 56 -13.73 4.47 -8.19
CA MET A 56 -12.49 3.71 -8.34
C MET A 56 -11.34 4.26 -7.50
N ARG A 57 -11.21 5.58 -7.40
CA ARG A 57 -10.24 6.25 -6.53
C ARG A 57 -10.44 5.81 -5.08
N ILE A 58 -11.68 5.85 -4.58
CA ILE A 58 -12.03 5.45 -3.21
C ILE A 58 -11.76 3.96 -2.99
N ALA A 59 -12.10 3.10 -3.95
CA ALA A 59 -11.87 1.65 -3.84
C ALA A 59 -10.37 1.32 -3.74
N VAL A 60 -9.55 1.93 -4.59
CA VAL A 60 -8.10 1.76 -4.56
C VAL A 60 -7.50 2.32 -3.27
N GLU A 61 -7.93 3.50 -2.84
CA GLU A 61 -7.47 4.14 -1.60
C GLU A 61 -7.76 3.26 -0.38
N ARG A 62 -8.97 2.71 -0.28
CA ARG A 62 -9.35 1.76 0.77
C ARG A 62 -8.49 0.49 0.74
N ALA A 63 -8.27 -0.08 -0.43
CA ALA A 63 -7.49 -1.31 -0.57
C ALA A 63 -6.01 -1.10 -0.20
N LEU A 64 -5.44 0.06 -0.54
CA LEU A 64 -4.09 0.47 -0.12
C LEU A 64 -4.01 0.66 1.40
N GLN A 65 -5.00 1.32 2.00
CA GLN A 65 -5.05 1.51 3.44
C GLN A 65 -5.11 0.17 4.18
N GLN A 66 -5.97 -0.75 3.74
CA GLN A 66 -6.09 -2.10 4.32
C GLN A 66 -4.79 -2.91 4.25
N ALA A 67 -4.07 -2.83 3.13
CA ALA A 67 -2.77 -3.48 2.97
C ALA A 67 -1.73 -2.89 3.94
N THR A 68 -1.73 -1.56 4.08
CA THR A 68 -0.84 -0.83 5.00
C THR A 68 -1.12 -1.18 6.45
N ASP A 69 -2.37 -1.14 6.88
CA ASP A 69 -2.78 -1.48 8.25
C ASP A 69 -2.44 -2.93 8.61
N SER A 70 -2.52 -3.83 7.64
CA SER A 70 -2.14 -5.22 7.82
C SER A 70 -0.62 -5.39 7.96
N ALA A 71 0.17 -4.67 7.17
CA ALA A 71 1.62 -4.63 7.32
C ALA A 71 2.02 -4.07 8.69
N ASP A 72 1.38 -2.99 9.13
CA ASP A 72 1.62 -2.38 10.45
C ASP A 72 1.33 -3.35 11.60
N ARG A 73 0.22 -4.11 11.52
CA ARG A 73 -0.14 -5.12 12.53
C ARG A 73 0.90 -6.24 12.61
N LEU A 74 1.38 -6.74 11.48
CA LEU A 74 2.40 -7.80 11.45
C LEU A 74 3.71 -7.36 12.13
N VAL A 75 4.10 -6.10 11.94
CA VAL A 75 5.29 -5.55 12.57
C VAL A 75 5.05 -5.23 14.05
N ALA A 76 3.84 -4.84 14.46
CA ALA A 76 3.50 -4.51 15.85
C ALA A 76 3.26 -5.74 16.75
N ALA A 77 2.87 -6.89 16.18
CA ALA A 77 2.60 -8.13 16.93
C ALA A 77 3.87 -8.97 17.21
N SER A 78 5.06 -8.43 16.96
CA SER A 78 6.34 -9.12 17.01
C SER A 78 7.29 -8.57 18.06
#